data_AF-A0A699T4X4-F1
#
_entry.id   AF-A0A699T4X4-F1
#
_cell.length_a   1.000
_cell.length_b   1.000
_cell.length_c   1.000
_cell.angle_alpha   90.00
_cell.angle_beta   90.00
_cell.angle_gamma   90.00
#
_symmetry.space_group_name_H-M   'P 1'
#
loop_
_entity.id
_entity.type
_entity.pdbx_description
1 polymer ?
#
loop_
_entity_poly.entity_id
_entity_poly.type
_entity_poly.pdbx_seq_one_letter_code
_entity_poly.pdbx_strand_id
1 'polypeptide(L)'
;GLGVVLMQNEKVIAYASRQLKIHEKNYTTHCLELEAVVFALKMWRHYLYGTRCTVFTDHKSLQHILDQKELNMRQRRWLELLSDYDCDIRYHPGKANVVADALSRKERSRTLRVRALVITMGLNLPKKILEAQTEALKPENLSAEDVGGILRKDLLKKS
;
A
#
# COMPACT_ATOMS: atom_id res chain seq x y z
N GLY A 1 1.29 -18.04 -6.57
CA GLY A 1 1.66 -16.65 -6.84
C GLY A 1 2.08 -16.02 -5.55
N LEU A 2 2.50 -14.75 -5.55
CA LEU A 2 2.63 -13.97 -4.32
C LEU A 2 1.42 -13.05 -4.24
N GLY A 3 0.82 -12.95 -3.06
CA GLY A 3 -0.30 -12.07 -2.77
C GLY A 3 -0.05 -11.37 -1.45
N VAL A 4 -0.19 -10.05 -1.43
CA VAL A 4 0.08 -9.23 -0.24
C VAL A 4 -0.96 -8.11 -0.13
N VAL A 5 -1.26 -7.74 1.11
CA VAL A 5 -2.26 -6.71 1.43
C VAL A 5 -1.60 -5.71 2.38
N LEU A 6 -1.73 -4.42 2.07
CA LEU A 6 -1.31 -3.34 2.96
C LEU A 6 -2.52 -2.81 3.71
N MET A 7 -2.43 -2.76 5.04
CA MET A 7 -3.50 -2.31 5.92
C MET A 7 -3.02 -1.19 6.85
N GLN A 8 -3.91 -0.26 7.17
CA GLN A 8 -3.73 0.76 8.19
C GLN A 8 -5.03 0.95 8.95
N ASN A 9 -4.98 0.97 10.28
CA ASN A 9 -6.15 1.12 11.15
C ASN A 9 -7.28 0.15 10.75
N GLU A 10 -6.93 -1.13 10.56
CA GLU A 10 -7.84 -2.22 10.16
C GLU A 10 -8.49 -2.06 8.77
N LYS A 11 -8.13 -1.02 8.02
CA LYS A 11 -8.61 -0.77 6.67
C LYS A 11 -7.55 -1.12 5.65
N VAL A 12 -7.98 -1.74 4.55
CA VAL A 12 -7.08 -2.02 3.43
C VAL A 12 -6.78 -0.74 2.66
N ILE A 13 -5.50 -0.46 2.45
CA ILE A 13 -5.02 0.65 1.63
C ILE A 13 -4.70 0.17 0.21
N ALA A 14 -4.07 -1.00 0.09
CA ALA A 14 -3.60 -1.50 -1.19
C ALA A 14 -3.54 -3.04 -1.24
N TYR A 15 -3.72 -3.56 -2.45
CA TYR A 15 -3.51 -4.96 -2.79
C TYR A 15 -2.36 -5.05 -3.79
N ALA A 16 -1.51 -6.05 -3.67
CA ALA A 16 -0.54 -6.37 -4.71
C ALA A 16 -0.40 -7.89 -4.87
N SER A 17 -0.22 -8.31 -6.11
CA SER A 17 0.04 -9.70 -6.43
C SER A 17 0.98 -9.81 -7.62
N ARG A 18 1.75 -10.90 -7.68
CA ARG A 18 2.48 -11.26 -8.90
C ARG A 18 2.56 -12.76 -9.09
N GLN A 19 2.71 -13.17 -10.34
CA GLN A 19 3.02 -14.55 -10.66
C GLN A 19 4.46 -14.90 -10.26
N LEU A 20 4.65 -16.16 -9.85
CA LEU A 20 5.98 -16.69 -9.61
C LEU A 20 6.74 -16.81 -10.92
N LYS A 21 8.00 -16.37 -10.92
CA LYS A 21 8.94 -16.60 -12.02
C LYS A 21 9.24 -18.09 -12.13
N ILE A 22 9.72 -18.50 -13.29
CA ILE A 22 10.01 -19.92 -13.59
C ILE A 22 10.94 -20.54 -12.54
N HIS A 23 11.98 -19.82 -12.12
CA HIS A 23 12.92 -20.31 -11.11
C HIS A 23 12.36 -20.27 -9.67
N GLU A 24 11.43 -19.37 -9.36
CA GLU A 24 10.78 -19.26 -8.06
C GLU A 24 9.83 -20.44 -7.81
N LYS A 25 9.29 -21.07 -8.87
CA LYS A 25 8.41 -22.25 -8.74
C LYS A 25 9.07 -23.45 -8.06
N ASN A 26 10.40 -23.52 -8.09
CA ASN A 26 11.16 -24.61 -7.47
C ASN A 26 11.51 -24.32 -6.00
N TYR A 27 11.06 -23.19 -5.46
CA TYR A 27 11.37 -22.79 -4.09
C TYR A 27 10.47 -23.54 -3.11
N THR A 28 11.02 -23.82 -1.92
CA THR A 28 10.21 -24.35 -0.82
C THR A 28 9.17 -23.31 -0.40
N THR A 29 8.06 -23.77 0.17
CA THR A 29 7.00 -22.88 0.69
C THR A 29 7.57 -21.82 1.61
N HIS A 30 8.48 -22.19 2.52
CA HIS A 30 9.14 -21.25 3.42
C HIS A 30 9.89 -20.12 2.69
N CYS A 31 10.57 -20.44 1.58
CA CYS A 31 11.23 -19.42 0.77
C CYS A 31 10.22 -18.53 0.05
N LEU A 32 9.12 -19.09 -0.45
CA LEU A 32 8.08 -18.33 -1.14
C LEU A 32 7.36 -17.36 -0.20
N GLU A 33 7.10 -17.77 1.03
CA GLU A 33 6.50 -16.89 2.04
C GLU A 33 7.43 -15.73 2.40
N LEU A 34 8.72 -16.00 2.64
CA LEU A 34 9.70 -14.94 2.86
C LEU A 34 9.82 -14.02 1.64
N GLU A 35 9.71 -14.58 0.43
CA GLU A 35 9.71 -13.81 -0.81
C GLU A 35 8.47 -12.90 -0.93
N ALA A 36 7.32 -13.32 -0.42
CA ALA A 36 6.12 -12.48 -0.36
C ALA A 36 6.35 -11.24 0.53
N VAL A 37 7.00 -11.44 1.68
CA VAL A 37 7.36 -10.34 2.59
C VAL A 37 8.34 -9.37 1.91
N VAL A 38 9.40 -9.90 1.31
CA VAL A 38 10.38 -9.10 0.55
C VAL A 38 9.73 -8.34 -0.60
N PHE A 39 8.77 -8.97 -1.28
CA PHE A 39 7.99 -8.34 -2.34
C PHE A 39 7.16 -7.16 -1.83
N ALA A 40 6.45 -7.31 -0.70
CA ALA A 40 5.70 -6.23 -0.07
C ALA A 40 6.59 -5.05 0.33
N LEU A 41 7.71 -5.33 1.01
CA LEU A 41 8.65 -4.29 1.45
C LEU A 41 9.24 -3.49 0.29
N LYS A 42 9.61 -4.18 -0.80
CA LYS A 42 10.12 -3.50 -2.00
C LYS A 42 9.05 -2.66 -2.70
N MET A 43 7.83 -3.20 -2.81
CA MET A 43 6.73 -2.51 -3.49
C MET A 43 6.33 -1.23 -2.74
N TRP A 44 6.21 -1.32 -1.42
CA TRP A 44 5.74 -0.23 -0.56
C TRP A 44 6.86 0.44 0.22
N ARG A 45 8.10 0.41 -0.29
CA ARG A 45 9.26 1.06 0.36
C ARG A 45 8.97 2.51 0.71
N HIS A 46 8.31 3.25 -0.18
CA HIS A 46 7.94 4.65 0.03
C HIS A 46 6.91 4.88 1.15
N TYR A 47 6.16 3.85 1.56
CA TYR A 47 5.22 3.91 2.70
C TYR A 47 5.82 3.33 3.98
N LEU A 48 6.64 2.29 3.88
CA LEU A 48 7.11 1.50 5.02
C LEU A 48 8.48 1.95 5.54
N TYR A 49 9.27 2.67 4.75
CA TYR A 49 10.60 3.10 5.17
C TYR A 49 10.52 4.13 6.31
N GLY A 50 11.29 3.89 7.38
CA GLY A 50 11.30 4.75 8.58
C GLY A 50 10.04 4.64 9.46
N THR A 51 9.13 3.71 9.18
CA THR A 51 7.91 3.51 9.99
C THR A 51 7.89 2.09 10.54
N ARG A 52 7.46 1.94 11.81
CA ARG A 52 7.25 0.64 12.40
C ARG A 52 6.07 -0.07 11.75
N CYS A 53 6.30 -1.25 11.18
CA CYS A 53 5.25 -2.05 10.55
C CYS A 53 5.19 -3.46 11.14
N THR A 54 4.04 -4.12 11.01
CA THR A 54 3.85 -5.50 11.44
C THR A 54 3.44 -6.32 10.23
N VAL A 55 4.21 -7.36 9.94
CA VAL A 55 3.95 -8.32 8.87
C VAL A 55 3.20 -9.49 9.46
N PHE A 56 1.99 -9.74 8.97
CA PHE A 56 1.20 -10.91 9.33
C PHE A 56 1.38 -12.00 8.28
N THR A 57 1.70 -13.22 8.74
CA THR A 57 1.86 -14.40 7.88
C THR A 57 1.19 -15.62 8.51
N ASP A 58 0.61 -16.48 7.69
CA ASP A 58 0.06 -17.77 8.13
C ASP A 58 1.11 -18.89 8.22
N HIS A 59 2.38 -18.55 8.02
CA HIS A 59 3.48 -19.47 8.19
C HIS A 59 4.14 -19.28 9.56
N LYS A 60 3.83 -20.16 10.51
CA LYS A 60 4.29 -20.04 11.90
C LYS A 60 5.82 -19.98 12.06
N SER A 61 6.59 -20.72 11.27
CA SER A 61 8.06 -20.72 11.38
C SER A 61 8.70 -19.38 10.98
N LEU A 62 8.04 -18.58 10.15
CA LEU A 62 8.55 -17.27 9.72
C LEU A 62 8.62 -16.24 10.86
N GLN A 63 7.84 -16.44 11.92
CA GLN A 63 7.92 -15.63 13.13
C GLN A 63 9.31 -15.68 13.77
N HIS A 64 10.04 -16.78 13.61
CA HIS A 64 11.36 -16.99 14.22
C HIS A 64 12.50 -16.88 13.21
N ILE A 65 12.24 -16.39 12.00
CA ILE A 65 13.25 -16.40 10.93
C ILE A 65 14.44 -15.49 11.22
N LEU A 66 14.23 -14.43 12.02
CA LEU A 66 15.28 -13.51 12.45
C LEU A 66 16.24 -14.14 13.46
N ASP A 67 15.77 -15.11 14.25
CA ASP A 67 16.53 -15.78 15.31
C ASP A 67 17.20 -17.08 14.83
N GLN A 68 16.90 -17.52 13.61
CA GLN A 68 17.43 -18.78 13.06
C GLN A 68 18.92 -18.68 12.70
N LYS A 69 19.74 -19.53 13.32
CA LYS A 69 21.20 -19.61 13.05
C LYS A 69 21.53 -20.21 11.69
N GLU A 70 20.76 -21.19 11.23
CA GLU A 70 21.01 -21.90 9.98
C GLU A 70 20.08 -21.43 8.87
N LEU A 71 20.57 -20.45 8.09
CA LEU A 71 19.85 -19.90 6.95
C LEU A 71 20.61 -20.13 5.66
N ASN A 72 19.87 -20.41 4.60
CA ASN A 72 20.40 -20.48 3.24
C ASN A 72 20.88 -19.07 2.80
N MET A 73 21.89 -19.00 1.93
CA MET A 73 22.42 -17.77 1.32
C MET A 73 21.33 -16.80 0.84
N ARG A 74 20.24 -17.34 0.26
CA ARG A 74 19.11 -16.51 -0.20
C ARG A 74 18.34 -15.88 0.96
N GLN A 75 18.06 -16.65 2.00
CA GLN A 75 17.36 -16.17 3.19
C GLN A 75 18.19 -15.09 3.90
N ARG A 76 19.52 -15.25 3.99
CA ARG A 76 20.40 -14.21 4.56
C ARG A 76 20.32 -12.88 3.81
N ARG A 77 20.37 -12.91 2.48
CA ARG A 77 20.20 -11.68 1.66
C ARG A 77 18.86 -11.00 1.87
N TRP A 78 17.82 -11.78 2.11
CA TRP A 78 16.49 -11.24 2.39
C TRP A 78 16.37 -10.73 3.83
N LEU A 79 17.04 -11.36 4.79
CA LEU A 79 17.14 -10.85 6.15
C LEU A 79 17.89 -9.53 6.24
N GLU A 80 18.97 -9.38 5.48
CA GLU A 80 19.70 -8.10 5.37
C GLU A 80 18.77 -6.99 4.87
N LEU A 81 17.94 -7.28 3.87
CA LEU A 81 16.90 -6.34 3.43
C LEU A 81 15.85 -6.08 4.51
N LEU A 82 15.42 -7.10 5.26
CA LEU A 82 14.46 -6.95 6.35
C LEU A 82 15.01 -6.09 7.48
N SER A 83 16.31 -6.19 7.79
CA SER A 83 16.95 -5.40 8.84
C SER A 83 17.00 -3.90 8.54
N ASP A 84 16.83 -3.49 7.28
CA ASP A 84 16.67 -2.08 6.91
C ASP A 84 15.32 -1.49 7.35
N TYR A 85 14.35 -2.33 7.74
CA TYR A 85 13.00 -1.92 8.14
C TYR A 85 12.76 -2.24 9.62
N ASP A 86 12.11 -1.32 10.33
CA ASP A 86 11.55 -1.58 11.66
C ASP A 86 10.25 -2.40 11.50
N CYS A 87 10.41 -3.72 11.34
CA CYS A 87 9.29 -4.63 11.10
C CYS A 87 9.25 -5.81 12.08
N ASP A 88 8.05 -6.12 12.57
CA ASP A 88 7.78 -7.28 13.42
C ASP A 88 7.00 -8.32 12.63
N ILE A 89 7.42 -9.59 12.65
CA ILE A 89 6.75 -10.68 11.93
C ILE A 89 5.88 -11.47 12.92
N ARG A 90 4.57 -11.50 12.68
CA ARG A 90 3.60 -12.18 13.54
C ARG A 90 2.83 -13.25 12.79
N TYR A 91 2.65 -14.37 13.46
CA TYR A 91 1.76 -15.42 12.96
C TYR A 91 0.29 -14.96 13.01
N HIS A 92 -0.42 -15.17 11.92
CA HIS A 92 -1.85 -14.94 11.79
C HIS A 92 -2.50 -16.17 11.13
N PRO A 93 -3.50 -16.82 11.75
CA PRO A 93 -4.06 -18.06 11.21
C PRO A 93 -4.56 -17.91 9.77
N GLY A 94 -4.25 -18.90 8.91
CA GLY A 94 -4.62 -18.86 7.48
C GLY A 94 -6.12 -18.64 7.21
N LYS A 95 -7.00 -19.10 8.10
CA LYS A 95 -8.45 -18.83 8.03
C LYS A 95 -8.81 -17.34 8.09
N ALA A 96 -7.93 -16.51 8.63
CA ALA A 96 -8.08 -15.06 8.67
C ALA A 96 -7.20 -14.35 7.62
N ASN A 97 -6.25 -15.06 7.01
CA ASN A 97 -5.41 -14.59 5.90
C ASN A 97 -6.05 -14.78 4.50
N VAL A 98 -7.39 -14.82 4.43
CA VAL A 98 -8.17 -15.21 3.23
C VAL A 98 -7.85 -14.34 2.02
N VAL A 99 -7.62 -13.05 2.25
CA VAL A 99 -7.40 -12.08 1.18
C VAL A 99 -6.03 -12.27 0.51
N ALA A 100 -4.97 -12.42 1.30
CA ALA A 100 -3.64 -12.68 0.76
C ALA A 100 -3.58 -14.06 0.06
N ASP A 101 -4.25 -15.07 0.64
CA ASP A 101 -4.38 -16.40 0.06
C ASP A 101 -5.16 -16.38 -1.28
N ALA A 102 -6.26 -15.61 -1.36
CA ALA A 102 -6.97 -15.40 -2.63
C ALA A 102 -6.08 -14.74 -3.70
N LEU A 103 -5.27 -13.74 -3.32
CA LEU A 103 -4.35 -13.05 -4.22
C LEU A 103 -3.15 -13.90 -4.64
N SER A 104 -2.72 -14.84 -3.79
CA SER A 104 -1.60 -15.74 -4.07
C SER A 104 -2.03 -16.90 -4.98
N ARG A 105 -3.30 -17.30 -4.94
CA ARG A 105 -3.86 -18.35 -5.79
C ARG A 105 -3.82 -17.98 -7.27
N LYS A 106 -3.34 -18.93 -8.09
CA LYS A 106 -3.35 -18.82 -9.55
C LYS A 106 -4.71 -19.29 -10.06
N GLU A 107 -5.62 -18.37 -10.34
CA GLU A 107 -6.79 -18.72 -11.15
C GLU A 107 -6.34 -19.07 -12.58
N ARG A 108 -6.79 -20.20 -13.10
CA ARG A 108 -6.62 -20.59 -14.52
C ARG A 108 -7.57 -19.81 -15.46
N SER A 109 -8.21 -18.74 -14.99
CA SER A 109 -9.10 -17.93 -15.81
C SER A 109 -8.27 -17.04 -16.76
N ARG A 110 -8.69 -16.95 -18.04
CA ARG A 110 -8.10 -16.01 -19.00
C ARG A 110 -8.06 -14.63 -18.34
N THR A 111 -6.90 -13.97 -18.37
CA THR A 111 -6.72 -12.62 -17.86
C THR A 111 -7.80 -11.70 -18.44
N LEU A 112 -8.77 -11.30 -17.62
CA LEU A 112 -9.59 -10.15 -17.94
C LEU A 112 -8.63 -8.96 -17.94
N ARG A 113 -8.30 -8.44 -19.13
CA ARG A 113 -7.51 -7.21 -19.25
C ARG A 113 -8.37 -6.07 -18.72
N VAL A 114 -8.28 -5.79 -17.42
CA VAL A 114 -8.80 -4.56 -16.86
C VAL A 114 -7.86 -3.45 -17.33
N ARG A 115 -8.29 -2.66 -18.33
CA ARG A 115 -7.66 -1.37 -18.61
C ARG A 115 -7.95 -0.48 -17.40
N ALA A 116 -6.90 0.09 -16.82
CA ALA A 116 -6.88 0.92 -15.61
C ALA A 116 -8.26 1.39 -15.11
N LEU A 117 -8.69 0.86 -13.96
CA LEU A 117 -9.79 1.45 -13.20
C LEU A 117 -9.19 2.67 -12.47
N VAL A 118 -9.44 3.88 -12.97
CA VAL A 118 -9.14 5.11 -12.23
C VAL A 118 -10.03 5.10 -10.98
N ILE A 119 -9.44 4.77 -9.84
CA ILE A 119 -10.08 4.98 -8.54
C ILE A 119 -9.75 6.42 -8.15
N THR A 120 -10.64 7.34 -8.49
CA THR A 120 -10.62 8.69 -7.92
C THR A 120 -10.90 8.50 -6.43
N MET A 121 -9.85 8.50 -5.59
CA MET A 121 -10.06 8.62 -4.15
C MET A 121 -10.85 9.89 -3.96
N GLY A 122 -12.09 9.77 -3.49
CA GLY A 122 -12.96 10.87 -3.11
C GLY A 122 -12.40 11.55 -1.86
N LEU A 123 -11.17 12.04 -1.93
CA LEU A 123 -10.73 13.10 -1.06
C LEU A 123 -11.67 14.25 -1.41
N ASN A 124 -12.52 14.64 -0.47
CA ASN A 124 -13.33 15.85 -0.50
C ASN A 124 -12.44 17.12 -0.59
N LEU A 125 -11.22 17.01 -1.07
CA LEU A 125 -10.25 18.07 -1.26
C LEU A 125 -10.78 19.15 -2.19
N PRO A 126 -11.46 18.88 -3.32
CA PRO A 126 -12.09 19.93 -4.11
C PRO A 126 -13.16 20.69 -3.32
N LYS A 127 -13.93 19.96 -2.50
CA LYS A 127 -14.98 20.56 -1.65
C LYS A 127 -14.38 21.41 -0.52
N LYS A 128 -13.32 20.93 0.13
CA LYS A 128 -12.58 21.67 1.18
C LYS A 128 -11.85 22.89 0.62
N ILE A 129 -11.28 22.79 -0.58
CA ILE A 129 -10.66 23.92 -1.27
C ILE A 129 -11.73 24.96 -1.59
N LEU A 130 -12.88 24.54 -2.13
CA LEU A 130 -13.98 25.44 -2.42
C LEU A 130 -14.49 26.12 -1.15
N GLU A 131 -14.73 25.37 -0.08
CA GLU A 131 -15.16 25.88 1.24
C GLU A 131 -14.16 26.91 1.77
N ALA A 132 -12.86 26.60 1.77
CA ALA A 132 -11.80 27.51 2.21
C ALA A 132 -11.70 28.78 1.35
N GLN A 133 -11.89 28.66 0.02
CA GLN A 133 -11.91 29.81 -0.89
C GLN A 133 -13.14 30.70 -0.66
N THR A 134 -14.33 30.12 -0.46
CA THR A 134 -15.53 30.89 -0.10
C THR A 134 -15.43 31.56 1.26
N GLU A 135 -14.77 30.92 2.24
CA GLU A 135 -14.54 31.50 3.56
C GLU A 135 -13.59 32.71 3.49
N ALA A 136 -12.52 32.60 2.70
CA ALA A 136 -11.56 33.68 2.46
C ALA A 136 -12.17 34.87 1.71
N LEU A 137 -13.17 34.64 0.84
CA LEU A 137 -13.88 35.69 0.10
C LEU A 137 -14.99 36.40 0.89
N LYS A 138 -15.22 36.04 2.17
CA LYS A 138 -16.21 36.73 2.99
C LYS A 138 -15.76 38.18 3.25
N PRO A 139 -16.69 39.15 3.24
CA PRO A 139 -16.38 40.57 3.44
C PRO A 139 -15.72 40.88 4.79
N GLU A 140 -15.90 40.00 5.78
CA GLU A 140 -15.27 40.08 7.10
C GLU A 140 -13.76 39.76 7.09
N ASN A 141 -13.31 38.99 6.09
CA ASN A 141 -11.93 38.51 5.94
C ASN A 141 -11.14 39.25 4.84
N LEU A 142 -11.80 40.13 4.07
CA LEU A 142 -11.19 40.94 3.01
C LEU A 142 -10.72 42.28 3.60
N SER A 143 -9.41 42.55 3.56
CA SER A 143 -8.89 43.88 3.91
C SER A 143 -9.12 44.86 2.76
N ALA A 144 -9.18 46.16 3.04
CA ALA A 144 -9.40 47.19 2.01
C ALA A 144 -8.29 47.22 0.93
N GLU A 145 -7.10 46.66 1.23
CA GLU A 145 -5.99 46.53 0.29
C GLU A 145 -6.18 45.39 -0.72
N ASP A 146 -6.94 44.33 -0.36
CA ASP A 146 -7.19 43.16 -1.21
C ASP A 146 -8.15 43.46 -2.38
N VAL A 147 -8.91 44.55 -2.28
CA VAL A 147 -9.91 44.96 -3.28
C VAL A 147 -9.28 45.68 -4.48
N GLY A 148 -8.00 46.07 -4.38
CA GLY A 148 -7.29 46.83 -5.41
C GLY A 148 -7.07 46.11 -6.74
N GLY A 149 -7.21 44.78 -6.77
CA GLY A 149 -7.02 43.95 -7.98
C GLY A 149 -8.31 43.39 -8.61
N ILE A 150 -9.44 43.38 -7.89
CA ILE A 150 -10.69 42.75 -8.35
C ILE A 150 -11.57 43.81 -9.05
N LEU A 151 -11.04 44.38 -10.13
CA LEU A 151 -11.85 45.10 -11.11
C LEU A 151 -11.67 44.45 -12.48
N ARG A 152 -12.75 43.78 -12.88
CA ARG A 152 -13.19 43.39 -14.23
C ARG A 152 -12.97 41.93 -14.65
N LYS A 153 -14.13 41.32 -15.00
CA LYS A 153 -14.34 40.08 -15.76
C LYS A 153 -13.95 38.85 -14.94
N ASP A 154 -14.83 38.24 -14.15
CA ASP A 154 -15.74 37.23 -14.69
C ASP A 154 -16.82 36.87 -13.64
N LEU A 155 -17.74 37.78 -13.36
CA LEU A 155 -19.01 37.40 -12.77
C LEU A 155 -19.80 36.60 -13.79
N LEU A 156 -19.84 35.28 -13.56
CA LEU A 156 -20.74 34.27 -14.11
C LEU A 156 -22.01 34.87 -14.72
N LYS A 157 -22.04 34.99 -16.05
CA LYS A 157 -23.30 35.01 -16.80
C LYS A 157 -23.97 33.65 -16.58
N LYS A 158 -24.94 33.60 -15.66
CA LYS A 158 -25.95 32.55 -15.64
C LYS A 158 -26.92 32.82 -16.79
N SER A 159 -27.05 31.87 -17.72
CA SER A 159 -28.23 31.67 -18.58
C SER A 159 -28.91 30.39 -18.14
#